data_AF-A0A7X9ZUH5-F1
#
_entry.id   AF-A0A7X9ZUH5-F1
#
_cell.length_a   1.000
_cell.length_b   1.000
_cell.length_c   1.000
_cell.angle_alpha   90.00
_cell.angle_beta   90.00
_cell.angle_gamma   90.00
#
_symmetry.space_group_name_H-M   'P 1'
#
loop_
_entity.id
_entity.type
_entity.pdbx_description
1 polymer ?
#
loop_
_entity_poly.entity_id
_entity_poly.type
_entity_poly.pdbx_seq_one_letter_code
_entity_poly.pdbx_strand_id
1 'polypeptide(L)'
;MMAGLKRFLWLWLPALVIMLAGLWRAWLTGQADPWDWGVPMALLLAGAGLLLARRGWAMLTWVAVGGVGMALIFCAFAAGRAPDGMAVLGLFAVALLAVLGGAFIRQHPFVSSEVEKPGANASRLRSKRTGLGVIFLVMAALLLWRGPAQPLQPAPDRPRLAVITGLPLFWSESGQGGPQEAPIVTILRTRFTVMPMDDTVQLKASGARRLLLAQPRALTPAQLVAIDRWVRDGGTALVLADPLLRWPSDLPLGDRRRAPPTSLLGPLLEHWGFAPSGVMEGSEIRHFLPDGQLITLSGVQRSGAALLHRQRIGQGAVLVLGDADPIDDRLWLADPAHPLDPRYWVADTPALVVRWLGGASIPGYRRWMRDAQDVTRALRWALLAGTIWAIVGAMLLHRGRRGATPGTKGEDGEAKDNKSG
;
A
#
# COMPACT_ATOMS: atom_id res chain seq x y z
N MET A 1 14.27 -39.18 -13.65
CA MET A 1 14.40 -38.18 -12.57
C MET A 1 14.60 -36.75 -13.10
N MET A 2 15.59 -36.49 -13.97
CA MET A 2 15.88 -35.13 -14.51
C MET A 2 14.70 -34.39 -15.17
N ALA A 3 13.85 -35.08 -15.94
CA ALA A 3 12.71 -34.46 -16.63
C ALA A 3 11.61 -33.97 -15.66
N GLY A 4 11.43 -34.65 -14.52
CA GLY A 4 10.49 -34.25 -13.47
C GLY A 4 10.99 -33.03 -12.71
N LEU A 5 12.28 -33.05 -12.31
CA LEU A 5 12.95 -31.93 -11.66
C LEU A 5 12.90 -30.66 -12.53
N LYS A 6 13.18 -30.77 -13.83
CA LYS A 6 13.10 -29.64 -14.76
C LYS A 6 11.70 -29.03 -14.77
N ARG A 7 10.64 -29.84 -14.83
CA ARG A 7 9.25 -29.32 -14.83
C ARG A 7 8.87 -28.65 -13.51
N PHE A 8 9.25 -29.26 -12.39
CA PHE A 8 9.08 -28.66 -11.07
C PHE A 8 9.74 -27.27 -11.02
N LEU A 9 11.00 -27.15 -11.44
CA LEU A 9 11.72 -25.86 -11.47
C LEU A 9 11.03 -24.83 -12.36
N TRP A 10 10.49 -25.24 -13.51
CA TRP A 10 9.74 -24.35 -14.41
C TRP A 10 8.40 -23.86 -13.83
N LEU A 11 7.79 -24.62 -12.90
CA LEU A 11 6.57 -24.19 -12.20
C LEU A 11 6.89 -23.34 -10.97
N TRP A 12 7.96 -23.69 -10.24
CA TRP A 12 8.28 -23.12 -8.95
C TRP A 12 9.08 -21.82 -9.04
N LEU A 13 10.10 -21.75 -9.89
CA LEU A 13 10.99 -20.58 -9.97
C LEU A 13 10.24 -19.28 -10.33
N PRO A 14 9.34 -19.24 -11.35
CA PRO A 14 8.64 -18.00 -11.65
C PRO A 14 7.78 -17.52 -10.48
N ALA A 15 7.08 -18.43 -9.80
CA ALA A 15 6.26 -18.10 -8.64
C ALA A 15 7.11 -17.58 -7.47
N LEU A 16 8.28 -18.19 -7.24
CA LEU A 16 9.23 -17.73 -6.22
C LEU A 16 9.79 -16.33 -6.54
N VAL A 17 10.19 -16.07 -7.79
CA VAL A 17 10.73 -14.75 -8.17
C VAL A 17 9.65 -13.68 -8.05
N ILE A 18 8.41 -13.96 -8.50
CA ILE A 18 7.26 -13.07 -8.28
C ILE A 18 7.09 -12.78 -6.79
N MET A 19 7.15 -13.83 -5.97
CA MET A 19 6.99 -13.74 -4.53
C MET A 19 8.02 -12.81 -3.90
N LEU A 20 9.31 -13.03 -4.17
CA LEU A 20 10.41 -12.25 -3.60
C LEU A 20 10.40 -10.80 -4.08
N ALA A 21 10.09 -10.56 -5.35
CA ALA A 21 10.02 -9.21 -5.91
C ALA A 21 8.86 -8.39 -5.33
N GLY A 22 7.69 -9.01 -5.12
CA GLY A 22 6.57 -8.34 -4.45
C GLY A 22 6.83 -8.16 -2.95
N LEU A 23 7.47 -9.13 -2.30
CA LEU A 23 7.84 -9.04 -0.88
C LEU A 23 8.79 -7.87 -0.62
N TRP A 24 9.77 -7.62 -1.49
CA TRP A 24 10.66 -6.46 -1.39
C TRP A 24 9.88 -5.15 -1.30
N ARG A 25 8.89 -4.97 -2.19
CA ARG A 25 8.05 -3.76 -2.21
C ARG A 25 7.14 -3.68 -0.98
N ALA A 26 6.51 -4.78 -0.62
CA ALA A 26 5.68 -4.89 0.58
C ALA A 26 6.48 -4.60 1.88
N TRP A 27 7.78 -4.92 1.89
CA TRP A 27 8.67 -4.66 3.02
C TRP A 27 8.95 -3.17 3.22
N LEU A 28 9.08 -2.40 2.14
CA LEU A 28 9.32 -0.96 2.22
C LEU A 28 8.15 -0.20 2.85
N THR A 29 6.93 -0.67 2.61
CA THR A 29 5.70 0.00 3.05
C THR A 29 5.10 -0.66 4.30
N GLY A 30 5.51 -1.90 4.62
CA GLY A 30 4.87 -2.71 5.65
C GLY A 30 3.43 -3.13 5.30
N GLN A 31 3.00 -2.93 4.06
CA GLN A 31 1.67 -3.29 3.59
C GLN A 31 1.62 -4.75 3.15
N ALA A 32 0.52 -5.42 3.46
CA ALA A 32 0.19 -6.76 2.98
C ALA A 32 -0.85 -6.65 1.84
N ASP A 33 -0.57 -5.82 0.83
CA ASP A 33 -1.45 -5.56 -0.30
C ASP A 33 -1.10 -6.46 -1.51
N PRO A 34 -2.04 -7.27 -2.04
CA PRO A 34 -1.85 -8.02 -3.27
C PRO A 34 -1.29 -7.20 -4.45
N TRP A 35 -1.55 -5.89 -4.52
CA TRP A 35 -1.07 -5.03 -5.60
C TRP A 35 0.45 -4.79 -5.60
N ASP A 36 1.14 -5.04 -4.48
CA ASP A 36 2.61 -5.01 -4.46
C ASP A 36 3.23 -6.09 -5.34
N TRP A 37 2.50 -7.19 -5.57
CA TRP A 37 2.89 -8.25 -6.51
C TRP A 37 2.45 -7.96 -7.95
N GLY A 38 1.62 -6.95 -8.21
CA GLY A 38 1.03 -6.72 -9.53
C GLY A 38 2.05 -6.49 -10.65
N VAL A 39 3.03 -5.59 -10.43
CA VAL A 39 4.10 -5.29 -11.41
C VAL A 39 5.02 -6.48 -11.65
N PRO A 40 5.64 -7.11 -10.64
CA PRO A 40 6.52 -8.25 -10.88
C PRO A 40 5.75 -9.43 -11.49
N MET A 41 4.49 -9.62 -11.11
CA MET A 41 3.62 -10.63 -11.70
C MET A 41 3.34 -10.36 -13.18
N ALA A 42 2.99 -9.13 -13.55
CA ALA A 42 2.74 -8.79 -14.95
C ALA A 42 3.98 -9.02 -15.83
N LEU A 43 5.16 -8.59 -15.37
CA LEU A 43 6.42 -8.75 -16.12
C LEU A 43 6.79 -10.22 -16.28
N LEU A 44 6.80 -10.98 -15.19
CA LEU A 44 7.22 -12.38 -15.19
C LEU A 44 6.22 -13.29 -15.90
N LEU A 45 4.92 -13.01 -15.78
CA LEU A 45 3.88 -13.78 -16.47
C LEU A 45 3.77 -13.43 -17.95
N ALA A 46 4.00 -12.17 -18.34
CA ALA A 46 4.16 -11.82 -19.75
C ALA A 46 5.35 -12.56 -20.35
N GLY A 47 6.52 -12.53 -19.67
CA GLY A 47 7.69 -13.30 -20.08
C GLY A 47 7.44 -14.81 -20.13
N ALA A 48 6.75 -15.37 -19.13
CA ALA A 48 6.39 -16.78 -19.09
C ALA A 48 5.45 -17.15 -20.25
N GLY A 49 4.41 -16.36 -20.51
CA GLY A 49 3.55 -16.49 -21.71
C GLY A 49 4.39 -16.48 -22.99
N LEU A 50 5.32 -15.54 -23.06
CA LEU A 50 6.21 -15.35 -24.20
C LEU A 50 7.30 -16.42 -24.31
N LEU A 51 7.56 -17.27 -23.32
CA LEU A 51 8.57 -18.34 -23.39
C LEU A 51 7.95 -19.74 -23.45
N LEU A 52 6.83 -19.92 -22.74
CA LEU A 52 6.17 -21.19 -22.48
C LEU A 52 4.91 -21.42 -23.31
N ALA A 53 4.51 -20.50 -24.21
CA ALA A 53 3.36 -20.70 -25.10
C ALA A 53 3.36 -22.07 -25.81
N ARG A 54 4.55 -22.57 -26.20
CA ARG A 54 4.72 -23.89 -26.87
C ARG A 54 4.49 -25.09 -25.95
N ARG A 55 4.48 -24.90 -24.63
CA ARG A 55 4.26 -25.98 -23.64
C ARG A 55 2.79 -26.17 -23.26
N GLY A 56 1.89 -25.32 -23.78
CA GLY A 56 0.45 -25.45 -23.62
C GLY A 56 -0.14 -24.59 -22.51
N TRP A 57 -1.43 -24.26 -22.67
CA TRP A 57 -2.20 -23.37 -21.78
C TRP A 57 -2.29 -23.87 -20.34
N ALA A 58 -2.33 -25.20 -20.13
CA ALA A 58 -2.38 -25.80 -18.80
C ALA A 58 -1.13 -25.45 -17.96
N MET A 59 0.05 -25.38 -18.58
CA MET A 59 1.28 -24.98 -17.88
C MET A 59 1.25 -23.51 -17.48
N LEU A 60 0.81 -22.64 -18.40
CA LEU A 60 0.77 -21.20 -18.19
C LEU A 60 -0.22 -20.80 -17.08
N THR A 61 -1.41 -21.38 -17.11
CA THR A 61 -2.43 -21.18 -16.06
C THR A 61 -1.94 -21.70 -14.71
N TRP A 62 -1.24 -22.84 -14.66
CA TRP A 62 -0.69 -23.38 -13.43
C TRP A 62 0.35 -22.45 -12.78
N VAL A 63 1.25 -21.87 -13.59
CA VAL A 63 2.25 -20.90 -13.11
C VAL A 63 1.56 -19.63 -12.59
N ALA A 64 0.58 -19.11 -13.32
CA ALA A 64 -0.16 -17.91 -12.91
C ALA A 64 -0.88 -18.13 -11.56
N VAL A 65 -1.62 -19.23 -11.43
CA VAL A 65 -2.33 -19.56 -10.19
C VAL A 65 -1.35 -19.79 -9.02
N GLY A 66 -0.20 -20.42 -9.28
CA GLY A 66 0.85 -20.59 -8.26
C GLY A 66 1.39 -19.26 -7.75
N GLY A 67 1.71 -18.33 -8.65
CA GLY A 67 2.19 -16.99 -8.28
C GLY A 67 1.15 -16.18 -7.50
N VAL A 68 -0.11 -16.15 -7.98
CA VAL A 68 -1.21 -15.47 -7.29
C VAL A 68 -1.46 -16.11 -5.93
N GLY A 69 -1.54 -17.44 -5.86
CA GLY A 69 -1.77 -18.18 -4.62
C GLY A 69 -0.71 -17.90 -3.55
N MET A 70 0.57 -17.90 -3.91
CA MET A 70 1.65 -17.57 -2.96
C MET A 70 1.52 -16.16 -2.40
N ALA A 71 1.26 -15.16 -3.25
CA ALA A 71 1.07 -13.77 -2.82
C ALA A 71 -0.15 -13.64 -1.89
N LEU A 72 -1.30 -14.21 -2.26
CA LEU A 72 -2.52 -14.13 -1.45
C LEU A 72 -2.40 -14.84 -0.10
N ILE A 73 -1.75 -16.01 -0.05
CA ILE A 73 -1.49 -16.72 1.20
C ILE A 73 -0.61 -15.85 2.10
N PHE A 74 0.45 -15.25 1.56
CA PHE A 74 1.28 -14.35 2.35
C PHE A 74 0.50 -13.15 2.89
N CYS A 75 -0.25 -12.45 2.04
CA CYS A 75 -1.07 -11.31 2.47
C CYS A 75 -2.07 -11.70 3.58
N ALA A 76 -2.72 -12.87 3.46
CA ALA A 76 -3.70 -13.34 4.43
C ALA A 76 -3.11 -13.58 5.82
N PHE A 77 -1.97 -14.28 5.88
CA PHE A 77 -1.31 -14.60 7.14
C PHE A 77 -0.55 -13.40 7.73
N ALA A 78 0.11 -12.60 6.90
CA ALA A 78 0.89 -11.45 7.36
C ALA A 78 0.00 -10.35 7.98
N ALA A 79 -1.20 -10.16 7.43
CA ALA A 79 -2.20 -9.21 7.97
C ALA A 79 -3.14 -9.82 9.01
N GLY A 80 -3.11 -11.14 9.19
CA GLY A 80 -4.07 -11.90 10.00
C GLY A 80 -5.53 -11.67 9.62
N ARG A 81 -5.81 -11.34 8.34
CA ARG A 81 -7.13 -11.05 7.76
C ARG A 81 -7.13 -11.43 6.28
N ALA A 82 -8.27 -11.90 5.76
CA ALA A 82 -8.41 -12.21 4.34
C ALA A 82 -8.13 -10.97 3.47
N PRO A 83 -7.42 -11.11 2.33
CA PRO A 83 -7.18 -10.04 1.36
C PRO A 83 -8.49 -9.45 0.81
N ASP A 84 -8.41 -8.25 0.23
CA ASP A 84 -9.60 -7.56 -0.28
C ASP A 84 -10.08 -8.24 -1.55
N GLY A 85 -11.39 -8.45 -1.67
CA GLY A 85 -11.97 -9.17 -2.80
C GLY A 85 -11.65 -8.49 -4.13
N MET A 86 -11.71 -7.15 -4.18
CA MET A 86 -11.36 -6.41 -5.40
C MET A 86 -9.87 -6.47 -5.70
N ALA A 87 -9.01 -6.43 -4.69
CA ALA A 87 -7.58 -6.62 -4.86
C ALA A 87 -7.22 -8.03 -5.37
N VAL A 88 -7.89 -9.07 -4.84
CA VAL A 88 -7.75 -10.46 -5.30
C VAL A 88 -8.15 -10.57 -6.77
N LEU A 89 -9.34 -10.09 -7.13
CA LEU A 89 -9.83 -10.11 -8.51
C LEU A 89 -8.90 -9.34 -9.45
N GLY A 90 -8.42 -8.17 -9.02
CA GLY A 90 -7.47 -7.36 -9.77
C GLY A 90 -6.16 -8.08 -10.04
N LEU A 91 -5.57 -8.72 -9.03
CA LEU A 91 -4.33 -9.48 -9.20
C LEU A 91 -4.51 -10.67 -10.14
N PHE A 92 -5.62 -11.41 -10.03
CA PHE A 92 -5.96 -12.48 -10.98
C PHE A 92 -6.14 -11.96 -12.40
N ALA A 93 -6.81 -10.83 -12.59
CA ALA A 93 -7.01 -10.21 -13.89
C ALA A 93 -5.67 -9.78 -14.52
N VAL A 94 -4.79 -9.15 -13.74
CA VAL A 94 -3.43 -8.79 -14.18
C VAL A 94 -2.65 -10.03 -14.59
N ALA A 95 -2.69 -11.09 -13.78
CA ALA A 95 -2.00 -12.34 -14.07
C ALA A 95 -2.48 -12.98 -15.38
N LEU A 96 -3.81 -13.06 -15.56
CA LEU A 96 -4.42 -13.63 -16.75
C LEU A 96 -4.08 -12.82 -18.00
N LEU A 97 -4.26 -11.49 -17.96
CA LEU A 97 -3.99 -10.61 -19.09
C LEU A 97 -2.50 -10.62 -19.47
N ALA A 98 -1.59 -10.65 -18.49
CA ALA A 98 -0.16 -10.73 -18.75
C ALA A 98 0.23 -12.05 -19.43
N VAL A 99 -0.23 -13.18 -18.90
CA VAL A 99 0.02 -14.50 -19.51
C VAL A 99 -0.55 -14.57 -20.93
N LEU A 100 -1.80 -14.15 -21.12
CA LEU A 100 -2.45 -14.15 -22.44
C LEU A 100 -1.68 -13.23 -23.40
N GLY A 101 -1.38 -11.99 -22.99
CA GLY A 101 -0.63 -11.04 -23.79
C GLY A 101 0.69 -11.62 -24.29
N GLY A 102 1.51 -12.17 -23.38
CA GLY A 102 2.77 -12.81 -23.75
C GLY A 102 2.62 -14.02 -24.68
N ALA A 103 1.62 -14.88 -24.42
CA ALA A 103 1.38 -16.08 -25.20
C ALA A 103 0.92 -15.77 -26.63
N PHE A 104 0.07 -14.75 -26.81
CA PHE A 104 -0.41 -14.30 -28.12
C PHE A 104 0.69 -13.61 -28.94
N ILE A 105 1.68 -12.99 -28.30
CA ILE A 105 2.85 -12.38 -28.98
C ILE A 105 3.82 -13.45 -29.50
N ARG A 106 4.16 -14.48 -28.69
CA ARG A 106 5.15 -15.53 -29.10
C ARG A 106 4.64 -16.53 -30.13
N GLN A 107 3.35 -16.54 -30.49
CA GLN A 107 2.92 -17.33 -31.66
C GLN A 107 3.55 -16.85 -32.97
N HIS A 108 4.36 -15.79 -32.92
CA HIS A 108 5.41 -15.50 -33.89
C HIS A 108 6.55 -16.55 -33.82
N PRO A 109 6.85 -17.30 -34.89
CA PRO A 109 8.21 -17.79 -35.06
C PRO A 109 9.09 -16.56 -35.34
N PHE A 110 10.08 -16.32 -34.50
CA PHE A 110 11.33 -15.76 -34.98
C PHE A 110 12.09 -16.96 -35.57
N VAL A 111 11.92 -17.20 -36.87
CA VAL A 111 12.64 -18.24 -37.62
C VAL A 111 13.05 -17.64 -38.96
N SER A 112 14.35 -17.41 -39.06
CA SER A 112 15.20 -17.46 -40.24
C SER A 112 14.92 -18.70 -41.11
N SER A 113 14.85 -18.53 -42.44
CA SER A 113 14.96 -19.53 -43.53
C SER A 113 14.12 -20.82 -43.36
N GLU A 114 13.14 -21.17 -44.19
CA GLU A 114 13.13 -21.24 -45.65
C GLU A 114 11.67 -21.25 -46.16
N VAL A 115 11.47 -20.66 -47.34
CA VAL A 115 10.50 -21.00 -48.39
C VAL A 115 9.17 -21.67 -47.96
N GLU A 116 8.19 -20.87 -47.54
CA GLU A 116 6.77 -21.20 -47.75
C GLU A 116 6.00 -19.89 -47.93
N LYS A 117 5.45 -19.65 -49.13
CA LYS A 117 4.71 -18.40 -49.45
C LYS A 117 3.46 -18.34 -48.56
N PRO A 118 3.37 -17.41 -47.59
CA PRO A 118 2.18 -17.33 -46.75
C PRO A 118 1.05 -16.66 -47.53
N GLY A 119 -0.07 -17.36 -47.73
CA GLY A 119 -1.26 -16.77 -48.33
C GLY A 119 -1.73 -15.52 -47.56
N ALA A 120 -2.28 -14.52 -48.27
CA ALA A 120 -2.66 -13.21 -47.72
C ALA A 120 -3.63 -13.26 -46.52
N ASN A 121 -4.38 -14.36 -46.36
CA ASN A 121 -5.26 -14.58 -45.20
C ASN A 121 -4.49 -14.97 -43.93
N ALA A 122 -3.36 -15.68 -44.05
CA ALA A 122 -2.53 -16.06 -42.92
C ALA A 122 -1.80 -14.86 -42.32
N SER A 123 -1.33 -13.91 -43.14
CA SER A 123 -0.72 -12.66 -42.67
C SER A 123 -1.73 -11.74 -41.97
N ARG A 124 -2.97 -11.68 -42.47
CA ARG A 124 -4.06 -10.88 -41.86
C ARG A 124 -4.53 -11.44 -40.52
N LEU A 125 -4.69 -12.77 -40.42
CA LEU A 125 -5.03 -13.43 -39.15
C LEU A 125 -3.88 -13.32 -38.12
N ARG A 126 -2.63 -13.35 -38.60
CA ARG A 126 -1.40 -13.18 -37.79
C ARG A 126 -1.28 -11.78 -37.19
N SER A 127 -1.55 -10.73 -37.96
CA SER A 127 -1.57 -9.32 -37.47
C SER A 127 -2.66 -9.08 -36.43
N LYS A 128 -3.84 -9.70 -36.58
CA LYS A 128 -4.93 -9.59 -35.59
C LYS A 128 -4.58 -10.18 -34.22
N ARG A 129 -3.87 -11.32 -34.18
CA ARG A 129 -3.49 -11.98 -32.92
C ARG A 129 -2.41 -11.23 -32.16
N THR A 130 -1.43 -10.65 -32.85
CA THR A 130 -0.42 -9.79 -32.20
C THR A 130 -1.04 -8.51 -31.67
N GLY A 131 -1.98 -7.91 -32.42
CA GLY A 131 -2.77 -6.78 -31.92
C GLY A 131 -3.52 -7.11 -30.64
N LEU A 132 -4.15 -8.29 -30.58
CA LEU A 132 -4.85 -8.75 -29.37
C LEU A 132 -3.90 -8.97 -28.17
N GLY A 133 -2.71 -9.52 -28.41
CA GLY A 133 -1.69 -9.68 -27.36
C GLY A 133 -1.23 -8.34 -26.78
N VAL A 134 -0.98 -7.35 -27.64
CA VAL A 134 -0.65 -5.97 -27.22
C VAL A 134 -1.81 -5.36 -26.43
N ILE A 135 -3.05 -5.53 -26.88
CA ILE A 135 -4.24 -5.05 -26.15
C ILE A 135 -4.30 -5.63 -24.74
N PHE A 136 -4.06 -6.94 -24.56
CA PHE A 136 -4.05 -7.55 -23.23
C PHE A 136 -2.95 -6.98 -22.33
N LEU A 137 -1.75 -6.74 -22.86
CA LEU A 137 -0.67 -6.10 -22.08
C LEU A 137 -1.00 -4.66 -21.72
N VAL A 138 -1.59 -3.89 -22.64
CA VAL A 138 -2.05 -2.52 -22.38
C VAL A 138 -3.14 -2.53 -21.31
N MET A 139 -4.10 -3.46 -21.37
CA MET A 139 -5.13 -3.61 -20.35
C MET A 139 -4.54 -3.98 -18.98
N ALA A 140 -3.55 -4.87 -18.93
CA ALA A 140 -2.84 -5.20 -17.69
C ALA A 140 -2.12 -3.96 -17.11
N ALA A 141 -1.44 -3.18 -17.97
CA ALA A 141 -0.79 -1.94 -17.57
C ALA A 141 -1.79 -0.89 -17.06
N LEU A 142 -2.94 -0.74 -17.74
CA LEU A 142 -4.02 0.15 -17.30
C LEU A 142 -4.62 -0.27 -15.96
N LEU A 143 -4.78 -1.57 -15.70
CA LEU A 143 -5.24 -2.08 -14.40
C LEU A 143 -4.23 -1.79 -13.29
N LEU A 144 -2.93 -1.96 -13.54
CA LEU A 144 -1.86 -1.65 -12.58
C LEU A 144 -1.79 -0.15 -12.28
N TRP A 145 -1.92 0.68 -13.32
CA TRP A 145 -1.96 2.13 -13.18
C TRP A 145 -3.19 2.56 -12.36
N ARG A 146 -4.37 2.03 -12.70
CA ARG A 146 -5.64 2.34 -12.04
C ARG A 146 -5.86 1.59 -10.72
N GLY A 147 -4.89 0.82 -10.20
CA GLY A 147 -5.03 0.00 -8.99
C GLY A 147 -5.73 0.71 -7.81
N PRO A 148 -6.24 -0.03 -6.82
CA PRO A 148 -7.31 0.39 -5.90
C PRO A 148 -6.94 1.60 -5.03
N ALA A 149 -5.66 1.74 -4.68
CA ALA A 149 -5.14 2.95 -4.08
C ALA A 149 -4.85 3.97 -5.20
N GLN A 150 -5.78 4.90 -5.40
CA GLN A 150 -5.56 6.09 -6.22
C GLN A 150 -4.95 7.20 -5.36
N PRO A 151 -4.11 8.08 -5.93
CA PRO A 151 -3.67 9.29 -5.25
C PRO A 151 -4.87 10.08 -4.72
N LEU A 152 -4.74 10.59 -3.51
CA LEU A 152 -5.79 11.32 -2.82
C LEU A 152 -6.19 12.54 -3.63
N GLN A 153 -7.46 12.57 -4.00
CA GLN A 153 -8.08 13.75 -4.60
C GLN A 153 -8.66 14.65 -3.51
N PRO A 154 -8.59 15.98 -3.67
CA PRO A 154 -9.26 16.93 -2.79
C PRO A 154 -10.74 16.61 -2.63
N ALA A 155 -11.23 16.65 -1.39
CA ALA A 155 -12.65 16.59 -1.09
C ALA A 155 -13.35 17.85 -1.63
N PRO A 156 -14.61 17.74 -2.07
CA PRO A 156 -15.38 18.89 -2.53
C PRO A 156 -15.65 19.88 -1.40
N ASP A 157 -16.05 19.37 -0.22
CA ASP A 157 -16.20 20.18 0.98
C ASP A 157 -14.90 20.15 1.81
N ARG A 158 -14.38 21.33 2.11
CA ARG A 158 -13.12 21.53 2.83
C ARG A 158 -13.32 22.56 3.93
N PRO A 159 -13.73 22.14 5.14
CA PRO A 159 -13.93 23.07 6.24
C PRO A 159 -12.62 23.78 6.60
N ARG A 160 -12.76 25.01 7.11
CA ARG A 160 -11.62 25.82 7.57
C ARG A 160 -10.97 25.18 8.80
N LEU A 161 -9.68 24.92 8.70
CA LEU A 161 -8.84 24.37 9.76
C LEU A 161 -7.78 25.41 10.13
N ALA A 162 -7.88 25.98 11.32
CA ALA A 162 -6.80 26.76 11.90
C ALA A 162 -5.69 25.82 12.38
N VAL A 163 -4.44 26.15 12.12
CA VAL A 163 -3.28 25.39 12.60
C VAL A 163 -2.35 26.33 13.33
N ILE A 164 -2.11 26.04 14.60
CA ILE A 164 -1.16 26.77 15.45
C ILE A 164 -0.10 25.74 15.87
N THR A 165 1.15 25.98 15.48
CA THR A 165 2.22 25.00 15.63
C THR A 165 3.59 25.65 15.84
N GLY A 166 4.42 25.04 16.67
CA GLY A 166 5.85 25.34 16.78
C GLY A 166 6.73 24.42 15.92
N LEU A 167 6.12 23.39 15.32
CA LEU A 167 6.78 22.39 14.47
C LEU A 167 6.98 22.93 13.03
N PRO A 168 8.01 22.47 12.30
CA PRO A 168 8.34 22.91 10.94
C PRO A 168 7.36 22.35 9.89
N LEU A 169 6.07 22.72 9.99
CA LEU A 169 5.02 22.22 9.09
C LEU A 169 4.81 23.08 7.83
N PHE A 170 5.08 24.38 7.91
CA PHE A 170 4.81 25.34 6.83
C PHE A 170 6.05 26.12 6.37
N TRP A 171 7.15 26.02 7.12
CA TRP A 171 8.36 26.81 6.93
C TRP A 171 9.58 25.92 7.11
N SER A 172 10.65 26.18 6.35
CA SER A 172 11.91 25.48 6.55
C SER A 172 12.49 25.82 7.93
N GLU A 173 13.03 24.82 8.63
CA GLU A 173 13.58 25.01 9.99
C GLU A 173 14.75 26.01 10.01
N SER A 174 15.59 25.99 8.97
CA SER A 174 16.70 26.94 8.80
C SER A 174 16.26 28.39 8.62
N GLY A 175 14.99 28.65 8.29
CA GLY A 175 14.46 29.97 7.95
C GLY A 175 15.06 30.59 6.68
N GLN A 176 15.90 29.85 5.95
CA GLN A 176 16.58 30.32 4.72
C GLN A 176 15.92 29.78 3.44
N GLY A 177 15.04 28.78 3.53
CA GLY A 177 14.48 28.06 2.38
C GLY A 177 13.10 28.52 1.92
N GLY A 178 12.53 29.57 2.51
CA GLY A 178 11.15 29.99 2.24
C GLY A 178 10.09 29.01 2.78
N PRO A 179 8.82 29.15 2.36
CA PRO A 179 7.74 28.24 2.75
C PRO A 179 8.03 26.82 2.29
N GLN A 180 7.97 25.86 3.21
CA GLN A 180 8.13 24.44 2.94
C GLN A 180 7.03 23.68 3.68
N GLU A 181 6.16 23.02 2.93
CA GLU A 181 5.06 22.27 3.53
C GLU A 181 5.48 20.84 3.85
N ALA A 182 5.25 20.44 5.09
CA ALA A 182 5.40 19.04 5.49
C ALA A 182 4.37 18.16 4.76
N PRO A 183 4.70 16.90 4.43
CA PRO A 183 3.79 15.95 3.78
C PRO A 183 2.39 15.87 4.39
N ILE A 184 2.28 15.96 5.72
CA ILE A 184 0.99 15.94 6.41
C ILE A 184 0.11 17.13 6.04
N VAL A 185 0.68 18.32 5.85
CA VAL A 185 -0.05 19.54 5.45
C VAL A 185 -0.64 19.35 4.07
N THR A 186 0.12 18.77 3.14
CA THR A 186 -0.35 18.44 1.78
C THR A 186 -1.60 17.55 1.83
N ILE A 187 -1.60 16.54 2.72
CA ILE A 187 -2.78 15.67 2.94
C ILE A 187 -3.93 16.47 3.56
N LEU A 188 -3.68 17.27 4.60
CA LEU A 188 -4.71 18.08 5.26
C LEU A 188 -5.37 19.05 4.27
N ARG A 189 -4.63 19.65 3.35
CA ARG A 189 -5.17 20.55 2.30
C ARG A 189 -6.14 19.86 1.33
N THR A 190 -6.05 18.53 1.19
CA THR A 190 -7.05 17.77 0.43
C THR A 190 -8.39 17.67 1.16
N ARG A 191 -8.44 17.88 2.48
CA ARG A 191 -9.65 17.71 3.31
C ARG A 191 -10.11 18.98 4.00
N PHE A 192 -9.25 19.98 4.09
CA PHE A 192 -9.49 21.23 4.81
C PHE A 192 -8.95 22.43 4.04
N THR A 193 -9.54 23.60 4.28
CA THR A 193 -8.87 24.87 3.99
C THR A 193 -7.96 25.19 5.16
N VAL A 194 -6.70 24.77 5.05
CA VAL A 194 -5.68 24.92 6.09
C VAL A 194 -5.21 26.38 6.18
N MET A 195 -5.35 26.97 7.36
CA MET A 195 -4.98 28.34 7.70
C MET A 195 -3.92 28.30 8.82
N PRO A 196 -2.63 28.44 8.48
CA PRO A 196 -1.60 28.62 9.50
C PRO A 196 -1.85 29.94 10.25
N MET A 197 -1.74 29.92 11.58
CA MET A 197 -2.00 31.07 12.43
C MET A 197 -0.97 31.13 13.57
N ASP A 198 -0.46 32.33 13.85
CA ASP A 198 0.43 32.58 14.99
C ASP A 198 -0.31 33.21 16.18
N ASP A 199 -1.38 33.97 15.91
CA ASP A 199 -2.16 34.67 16.94
C ASP A 199 -3.51 34.01 17.18
N THR A 200 -3.66 33.45 18.38
CA THR A 200 -4.87 32.71 18.79
C THR A 200 -6.04 33.63 19.09
N VAL A 201 -5.82 34.94 19.31
CA VAL A 201 -6.89 35.92 19.53
C VAL A 201 -7.74 36.08 18.27
N GLN A 202 -7.15 35.86 17.09
CA GLN A 202 -7.83 35.93 15.80
C GLN A 202 -8.61 34.66 15.46
N LEU A 203 -8.53 33.61 16.28
CA LEU A 203 -9.15 32.31 16.01
C LEU A 203 -10.67 32.43 15.79
N LYS A 204 -11.36 33.25 16.58
CA LYS A 204 -12.79 33.52 16.41
C LYS A 204 -13.09 34.26 15.10
N ALA A 205 -12.27 35.26 14.75
CA ALA A 205 -12.43 36.05 13.52
C ALA A 205 -12.13 35.24 12.24
N SER A 206 -11.28 34.21 12.33
CA SER A 206 -10.94 33.34 11.19
C SER A 206 -12.14 32.57 10.61
N GLY A 207 -13.19 32.40 11.41
CA GLY A 207 -14.34 31.55 11.07
C GLY A 207 -14.02 30.05 11.04
N ALA A 208 -12.82 29.64 11.49
CA ALA A 208 -12.48 28.23 11.64
C ALA A 208 -13.34 27.59 12.75
N ARG A 209 -13.88 26.39 12.45
CA ARG A 209 -14.57 25.54 13.44
C ARG A 209 -13.71 24.37 13.91
N ARG A 210 -12.50 24.24 13.35
CA ARG A 210 -11.52 23.20 13.66
C ARG A 210 -10.17 23.85 13.94
N LEU A 211 -9.50 23.34 14.97
CA LEU A 211 -8.16 23.77 15.37
C LEU A 211 -7.26 22.54 15.48
N LEU A 212 -6.10 22.58 14.82
CA LEU A 212 -4.96 21.73 15.12
C LEU A 212 -3.97 22.56 15.95
N LEU A 213 -3.79 22.18 17.20
CA LEU A 213 -2.83 22.80 18.11
C LEU A 213 -1.68 21.80 18.32
N ALA A 214 -0.60 21.98 17.58
CA ALA A 214 0.47 21.00 17.50
C ALA A 214 1.78 21.54 18.06
N GLN A 215 2.11 21.17 19.29
CA GLN A 215 3.33 21.60 19.99
C GLN A 215 3.65 23.11 19.79
N PRO A 216 2.71 24.02 20.09
CA PRO A 216 2.91 25.44 19.85
C PRO A 216 4.02 26.00 20.74
N ARG A 217 4.59 27.14 20.31
CA ARG A 217 5.48 27.93 21.16
C ARG A 217 4.73 28.51 22.37
N ALA A 218 5.48 29.08 23.31
CA ALA A 218 4.90 29.71 24.49
C ALA A 218 3.80 30.71 24.10
N LEU A 219 2.58 30.43 24.55
CA LEU A 219 1.42 31.30 24.36
C LEU A 219 1.26 32.20 25.59
N THR A 220 0.84 33.44 25.36
CA THR A 220 0.49 34.34 26.45
C THR A 220 -0.79 33.87 27.17
N PRO A 221 -1.03 34.29 28.43
CA PRO A 221 -2.28 33.96 29.12
C PRO A 221 -3.53 34.38 28.34
N ALA A 222 -3.50 35.55 27.69
CA ALA A 222 -4.58 36.03 26.84
C ALA A 222 -4.85 35.09 25.65
N GLN A 223 -3.80 34.55 25.04
CA GLN A 223 -3.89 33.59 23.95
C GLN A 223 -4.45 32.24 24.40
N LEU A 224 -4.08 31.75 25.59
CA LEU A 224 -4.65 30.52 26.15
C LEU A 224 -6.15 30.67 26.45
N VAL A 225 -6.55 31.81 27.02
CA VAL A 225 -7.96 32.14 27.28
C VAL A 225 -8.75 32.27 25.97
N ALA A 226 -8.15 32.81 24.91
CA ALA A 226 -8.79 32.89 23.60
C ALA A 226 -9.07 31.49 23.02
N ILE A 227 -8.15 30.54 23.17
CA ILE A 227 -8.38 29.13 22.77
C ILE A 227 -9.51 28.53 23.60
N ASP A 228 -9.45 28.64 24.94
CA ASP A 228 -10.48 28.09 25.83
C ASP A 228 -11.88 28.62 25.47
N ARG A 229 -12.01 29.95 25.33
CA ARG A 229 -13.29 30.58 24.95
C ARG A 229 -13.77 30.09 23.59
N TRP A 230 -12.88 30.00 22.59
CA TRP A 230 -13.25 29.50 21.26
C TRP A 230 -13.74 28.05 21.29
N VAL A 231 -13.10 27.18 22.09
CA VAL A 231 -13.59 25.80 22.28
C VAL A 231 -14.96 25.83 22.96
N ARG A 232 -15.12 26.58 24.05
CA ARG A 232 -16.40 26.70 24.77
C ARG A 232 -17.54 27.22 23.89
N ASP A 233 -17.24 28.09 22.93
CA ASP A 233 -18.15 28.65 21.92
C ASP A 233 -18.52 27.63 20.80
N GLY A 234 -18.04 26.38 20.87
CA GLY A 234 -18.40 25.31 19.91
C GLY A 234 -17.26 24.85 19.00
N GLY A 235 -16.05 25.36 19.19
CA GLY A 235 -14.85 24.92 18.46
C GLY A 235 -14.47 23.46 18.75
N THR A 236 -13.88 22.77 17.76
CA THR A 236 -13.28 21.44 17.97
C THR A 236 -11.77 21.50 17.80
N ALA A 237 -11.02 21.15 18.85
CA ALA A 237 -9.56 21.17 18.84
C ALA A 237 -8.98 19.75 18.87
N LEU A 238 -7.98 19.48 18.03
CA LEU A 238 -7.03 18.39 18.20
C LEU A 238 -5.74 18.98 18.77
N VAL A 239 -5.35 18.53 19.95
CA VAL A 239 -4.16 18.98 20.67
C VAL A 239 -3.14 17.87 20.67
N LEU A 240 -1.97 18.14 20.08
CA LEU A 240 -0.82 17.26 20.09
C LEU A 240 0.22 17.87 21.05
N ALA A 241 0.30 17.30 22.25
CA ALA A 241 1.08 17.81 23.36
C ALA A 241 2.15 16.79 23.76
N ASP A 242 3.27 16.82 23.06
CA ASP A 242 4.37 15.88 23.27
C ASP A 242 5.18 16.27 24.51
N PRO A 243 5.30 15.39 25.52
CA PRO A 243 6.13 15.64 26.69
C PRO A 243 7.64 15.53 26.42
N LEU A 244 8.06 14.89 25.32
CA LEU A 244 9.46 14.75 24.92
C LEU A 244 9.56 14.63 23.39
N LEU A 245 9.55 15.77 22.70
CA LEU A 245 9.63 15.82 21.24
C LEU A 245 10.97 15.27 20.74
N ARG A 246 10.91 14.22 19.91
CA ARG A 246 12.09 13.54 19.33
C ARG A 246 12.33 13.82 17.85
N TRP A 247 11.77 14.91 17.35
CA TRP A 247 11.97 15.33 15.97
C TRP A 247 13.42 15.78 15.74
N PRO A 248 14.06 15.38 14.64
CA PRO A 248 15.39 15.78 14.27
C PRO A 248 15.35 17.27 13.96
N SER A 249 16.47 17.92 14.20
CA SER A 249 16.64 19.33 13.91
C SER A 249 18.09 19.56 13.54
N ASP A 250 18.30 20.32 12.48
CA ASP A 250 19.65 20.72 12.04
C ASP A 250 20.19 21.92 12.84
N LEU A 251 19.31 22.59 13.57
CA LEU A 251 19.67 23.72 14.43
C LEU A 251 20.30 23.28 15.76
N PRO A 252 21.24 24.09 16.31
CA PRO A 252 21.91 23.79 17.57
C PRO A 252 20.95 23.86 18.76
N LEU A 253 21.26 23.09 19.81
CA LEU A 253 20.51 23.14 21.07
C LEU A 253 20.44 24.58 21.61
N GLY A 254 19.24 25.01 22.00
CA GLY A 254 18.98 26.37 22.49
C GLY A 254 18.59 27.39 21.41
N ASP A 255 18.64 27.05 20.12
CA ASP A 255 18.12 27.92 19.07
C ASP A 255 16.59 28.09 19.22
N ARG A 256 16.15 29.36 19.22
CA ARG A 256 14.74 29.74 19.37
C ARG A 256 13.86 29.27 18.23
N ARG A 257 14.43 28.96 17.06
CA ARG A 257 13.69 28.45 15.89
C ARG A 257 13.36 26.98 16.03
N ARG A 258 14.05 26.22 16.89
CA ARG A 258 13.70 24.82 17.15
C ARG A 258 12.30 24.72 17.72
N ALA A 259 11.63 23.62 17.40
CA ALA A 259 10.38 23.27 18.03
C ALA A 259 10.58 23.10 19.56
N PRO A 260 9.58 23.45 20.39
CA PRO A 260 9.67 23.22 21.83
C PRO A 260 9.88 21.73 22.14
N PRO A 261 10.91 21.37 22.93
CA PRO A 261 11.22 19.98 23.25
C PRO A 261 10.15 19.32 24.13
N THR A 262 9.30 20.12 24.79
CA THR A 262 8.18 19.69 25.62
C THR A 262 6.97 20.60 25.37
N SER A 263 5.77 20.09 25.64
CA SER A 263 4.55 20.86 25.43
C SER A 263 4.43 22.00 26.43
N LEU A 264 4.19 23.21 25.93
CA LEU A 264 4.01 24.43 26.74
C LEU A 264 2.52 24.75 27.00
N LEU A 265 1.63 23.78 26.73
CA LEU A 265 0.19 23.91 26.92
C LEU A 265 -0.28 23.52 28.32
N GLY A 266 0.64 23.20 29.24
CA GLY A 266 0.36 22.74 30.61
C GLY A 266 -0.79 23.49 31.29
N PRO A 267 -0.76 24.84 31.40
CA PRO A 267 -1.82 25.58 32.07
C PRO A 267 -3.22 25.40 31.46
N LEU A 268 -3.30 25.27 30.13
CA LEU A 268 -4.58 25.06 29.42
C LEU A 268 -5.06 23.61 29.57
N LEU A 269 -4.14 22.65 29.47
CA LEU A 269 -4.43 21.24 29.66
C LEU A 269 -4.90 20.96 31.09
N GLU A 270 -4.20 21.49 32.09
CA GLU A 270 -4.60 21.43 33.50
C GLU A 270 -5.97 22.06 33.73
N HIS A 271 -6.22 23.24 33.14
CA HIS A 271 -7.53 23.91 33.21
C HIS A 271 -8.66 23.04 32.64
N TRP A 272 -8.39 22.26 31.59
CA TRP A 272 -9.34 21.31 31.02
C TRP A 272 -9.41 19.98 31.76
N GLY A 273 -8.53 19.74 32.75
CA GLY A 273 -8.47 18.50 33.53
C GLY A 273 -7.58 17.41 32.94
N PHE A 274 -6.71 17.76 31.98
CA PHE A 274 -5.69 16.86 31.44
C PHE A 274 -4.37 17.04 32.20
N ALA A 275 -4.05 16.07 33.05
CA ALA A 275 -2.72 15.97 33.65
C ALA A 275 -1.84 15.03 32.79
N PRO A 276 -0.63 15.45 32.37
CA PRO A 276 0.34 14.56 31.74
C PRO A 276 0.79 13.51 32.78
N SER A 277 0.03 12.44 32.91
CA SER A 277 0.29 11.33 33.82
C SER A 277 0.28 10.04 33.02
N GLY A 278 1.46 9.43 32.90
CA GLY A 278 1.65 8.23 32.09
C GLY A 278 3.11 7.83 32.02
N VAL A 279 3.35 6.52 31.85
CA VAL A 279 4.67 5.98 31.54
C VAL A 279 4.99 6.33 30.08
N MET A 280 6.16 6.92 29.85
CA MET A 280 6.64 7.17 28.50
C MET A 280 7.14 5.87 27.88
N GLU A 281 6.67 5.55 26.68
CA GLU A 281 7.14 4.39 25.95
C GLU A 281 8.48 4.72 25.25
N GLY A 282 9.56 4.06 25.67
CA GLY A 282 10.91 4.40 25.21
C GLY A 282 11.22 4.04 23.75
N SER A 283 10.42 3.17 23.13
CA SER A 283 10.63 2.67 21.78
C SER A 283 9.55 3.12 20.81
N GLU A 284 9.87 3.12 19.52
CA GLU A 284 8.86 3.19 18.46
C GLU A 284 7.96 1.96 18.52
N ILE A 285 6.64 2.18 18.45
CA ILE A 285 5.63 1.13 18.51
C ILE A 285 4.65 1.25 17.35
N ARG A 286 4.29 0.10 16.80
CA ARG A 286 3.22 -0.05 15.81
C ARG A 286 1.96 -0.46 16.55
N HIS A 287 1.08 0.49 16.82
CA HIS A 287 -0.13 0.27 17.60
C HIS A 287 -1.33 0.06 16.68
N PHE A 288 -1.93 -1.13 16.75
CA PHE A 288 -3.18 -1.43 16.06
C PHE A 288 -4.37 -1.01 16.91
N LEU A 289 -5.20 -0.11 16.36
CA LEU A 289 -6.48 0.25 16.96
C LEU A 289 -7.48 -0.93 16.87
N PRO A 290 -8.55 -0.95 17.68
CA PRO A 290 -9.56 -2.02 17.63
C PRO A 290 -10.24 -2.19 16.26
N ASP A 291 -10.33 -1.13 15.45
CA ASP A 291 -10.84 -1.17 14.08
C ASP A 291 -9.83 -1.77 13.07
N GLY A 292 -8.60 -2.03 13.52
CA GLY A 292 -7.48 -2.56 12.74
C GLY A 292 -6.69 -1.51 11.97
N GLN A 293 -6.96 -0.22 12.18
CA GLN A 293 -6.11 0.84 11.68
C GLN A 293 -4.78 0.86 12.43
N LEU A 294 -3.70 1.17 11.72
CA LEU A 294 -2.36 1.23 12.30
C LEU A 294 -1.95 2.67 12.57
N ILE A 295 -1.42 2.92 13.76
CA ILE A 295 -0.69 4.14 14.08
C ILE A 295 0.72 3.79 14.57
N THR A 296 1.70 4.52 14.05
CA THR A 296 3.09 4.46 14.53
C THR A 296 3.33 5.62 15.48
N LEU A 297 3.93 5.36 16.63
CA LEU A 297 4.19 6.33 17.69
C LEU A 297 5.60 6.10 18.25
N SER A 298 6.28 7.15 18.69
CA SER A 298 7.57 7.06 19.37
C SER A 298 7.60 8.00 20.56
N GLY A 299 7.32 7.46 21.75
CA GLY A 299 7.45 8.25 22.99
C GLY A 299 6.13 8.66 23.60
N VAL A 300 5.03 8.15 23.05
CA VAL A 300 3.68 8.44 23.51
C VAL A 300 3.55 8.32 25.03
N GLN A 301 2.99 9.36 25.64
CA GLN A 301 2.54 9.30 27.02
C GLN A 301 1.08 8.86 27.04
N ARG A 302 0.82 7.68 27.59
CA ARG A 302 -0.53 7.11 27.72
C ARG A 302 -1.07 7.31 29.12
N SER A 303 -2.29 7.81 29.24
CA SER A 303 -3.06 7.74 30.48
C SER A 303 -4.03 6.56 30.41
N GLY A 304 -3.61 5.43 30.97
CA GLY A 304 -4.35 4.16 30.89
C GLY A 304 -4.27 3.51 29.50
N ALA A 305 -5.37 2.89 29.06
CA ALA A 305 -5.42 2.15 27.78
C ALA A 305 -5.78 3.02 26.56
N ALA A 306 -6.21 4.27 26.77
CA ALA A 306 -6.65 5.14 25.69
C ALA A 306 -5.48 5.96 25.15
N LEU A 307 -5.28 5.91 23.82
CA LEU A 307 -4.30 6.75 23.13
C LEU A 307 -4.76 8.22 23.09
N LEU A 308 -6.04 8.45 22.85
CA LEU A 308 -6.62 9.77 22.61
C LEU A 308 -7.68 10.07 23.65
N HIS A 309 -7.57 11.19 24.34
CA HIS A 309 -8.57 11.63 25.31
C HIS A 309 -9.51 12.65 24.68
N ARG A 310 -10.80 12.34 24.67
CA ARG A 310 -11.84 13.25 24.18
C ARG A 310 -12.64 13.81 25.34
N GLN A 311 -12.79 15.13 25.38
CA GLN A 311 -13.60 15.81 26.39
C GLN A 311 -14.45 16.90 25.75
N ARG A 312 -15.66 17.09 26.28
CA ARG A 312 -16.50 18.25 25.94
C ARG A 312 -16.14 19.40 26.85
N ILE A 313 -15.95 20.58 26.26
CA ILE A 313 -15.66 21.82 26.97
C ILE A 313 -16.66 22.86 26.46
N GLY A 314 -17.61 23.24 27.30
CA GLY A 314 -18.75 24.07 26.88
C GLY A 314 -19.54 23.41 25.74
N GLN A 315 -19.74 24.13 24.63
CA GLN A 315 -20.41 23.62 23.44
C GLN A 315 -19.46 22.88 22.47
N GLY A 316 -18.16 22.96 22.71
CA GLY A 316 -17.14 22.36 21.85
C GLY A 316 -16.55 21.07 22.39
N ALA A 317 -15.47 20.64 21.75
CA ALA A 317 -14.77 19.42 22.11
C ALA A 317 -13.26 19.54 21.90
N VAL A 318 -12.51 18.89 22.79
CA VAL A 318 -11.06 18.77 22.70
C VAL A 318 -10.71 17.30 22.60
N LEU A 319 -9.82 16.97 21.67
CA LEU A 319 -9.14 15.70 21.57
C LEU A 319 -7.68 15.96 21.90
N VAL A 320 -7.17 15.34 22.96
CA VAL A 320 -5.77 15.49 23.39
C VAL A 320 -5.04 14.19 23.17
N LEU A 321 -3.89 14.29 22.51
CA LEU A 321 -2.88 13.24 22.40
C LEU A 321 -1.58 13.74 23.06
N GLY A 322 -1.03 12.93 23.95
CA GLY A 322 0.26 13.18 24.63
C GLY A 322 1.48 12.87 23.73
N ASP A 323 1.40 13.22 22.45
CA ASP A 323 2.39 12.91 21.42
C ASP A 323 2.15 13.81 20.19
N ALA A 324 3.22 14.23 19.51
CA ALA A 324 3.19 14.99 18.25
C ALA A 324 3.61 14.16 17.03
N ASP A 325 4.07 12.94 17.24
CA ASP A 325 4.49 12.02 16.19
C ASP A 325 3.45 11.71 15.11
N PRO A 326 2.12 11.76 15.35
CA PRO A 326 1.17 11.49 14.27
C PRO A 326 1.23 12.46 13.08
N ILE A 327 1.89 13.59 13.23
CA ILE A 327 2.11 14.56 12.15
C ILE A 327 3.57 14.57 11.66
N ASP A 328 4.41 13.67 12.15
CA ASP A 328 5.77 13.42 11.66
C ASP A 328 5.71 12.46 10.47
N ASP A 329 6.08 12.94 9.27
CA ASP A 329 6.01 12.12 8.06
C ASP A 329 6.89 10.88 8.09
N ARG A 330 7.98 10.89 8.86
CA ARG A 330 8.94 9.77 8.92
C ARG A 330 8.34 8.51 9.54
N LEU A 331 7.27 8.63 10.32
CA LEU A 331 6.62 7.53 11.01
C LEU A 331 5.45 6.90 10.22
N TRP A 332 5.00 7.56 9.15
CA TRP A 332 3.86 7.10 8.35
C TRP A 332 4.08 7.14 6.84
N LEU A 333 5.19 7.71 6.34
CA LEU A 333 5.49 7.84 4.91
C LEU A 333 6.82 7.18 4.54
N ALA A 334 6.78 6.22 3.62
CA ALA A 334 7.98 5.55 3.10
C ALA A 334 8.74 6.42 2.08
N ASP A 335 8.03 7.27 1.34
CA ASP A 335 8.61 8.16 0.32
C ASP A 335 8.00 9.56 0.40
N PRO A 336 8.76 10.56 0.89
CA PRO A 336 8.32 11.95 0.97
C PRO A 336 7.88 12.59 -0.36
N ALA A 337 8.31 12.05 -1.51
CA ALA A 337 7.91 12.55 -2.82
C ALA A 337 6.45 12.24 -3.19
N HIS A 338 5.84 11.24 -2.52
CA HIS A 338 4.51 10.73 -2.87
C HIS A 338 3.52 10.77 -1.68
N PRO A 339 3.34 11.91 -0.98
CA PRO A 339 2.53 11.97 0.24
C PRO A 339 1.04 11.72 -0.01
N LEU A 340 0.56 12.05 -1.21
CA LEU A 340 -0.83 11.84 -1.60
C LEU A 340 -1.11 10.43 -2.11
N ASP A 341 -0.10 9.56 -2.28
CA ASP A 341 -0.33 8.19 -2.72
C ASP A 341 -0.31 7.23 -1.52
N PRO A 342 -1.48 6.67 -1.12
CA PRO A 342 -1.61 5.67 -0.07
C PRO A 342 -0.69 4.46 -0.17
N ARG A 343 -0.18 4.15 -1.37
CA ARG A 343 0.73 3.01 -1.59
C ARG A 343 2.08 3.20 -0.91
N TYR A 344 2.48 4.45 -0.64
CA TYR A 344 3.73 4.79 0.03
C TYR A 344 3.57 5.02 1.53
N TRP A 345 2.38 4.80 2.08
CA TRP A 345 2.16 4.97 3.52
C TRP A 345 2.60 3.72 4.27
N VAL A 346 3.14 3.90 5.49
CA VAL A 346 3.51 2.80 6.41
C VAL A 346 2.58 2.69 7.62
N ALA A 347 1.64 3.63 7.77
CA ALA A 347 0.58 3.62 8.76
C ALA A 347 -0.68 4.38 8.28
N ASP A 348 -1.82 4.19 8.96
CA ASP A 348 -3.06 4.92 8.70
C ASP A 348 -3.11 6.30 9.38
N THR A 349 -2.00 6.70 10.02
CA THR A 349 -1.86 7.94 10.80
C THR A 349 -2.46 9.19 10.12
N PRO A 350 -2.21 9.48 8.82
CA PRO A 350 -2.81 10.68 8.20
C PRO A 350 -4.34 10.60 8.10
N ALA A 351 -4.87 9.41 7.84
CA ALA A 351 -6.32 9.19 7.78
C ALA A 351 -6.95 9.32 9.18
N LEU A 352 -6.24 8.88 10.23
CA LEU A 352 -6.63 9.06 11.62
C LEU A 352 -6.66 10.53 12.02
N VAL A 353 -5.61 11.30 11.71
CA VAL A 353 -5.53 12.75 12.00
C VAL A 353 -6.66 13.50 11.31
N VAL A 354 -6.93 13.24 10.03
CA VAL A 354 -8.07 13.83 9.30
C VAL A 354 -9.40 13.48 9.98
N ARG A 355 -9.59 12.22 10.39
CA ARG A 355 -10.79 11.76 11.09
C ARG A 355 -10.97 12.45 12.44
N TRP A 356 -9.90 12.62 13.22
CA TRP A 356 -9.91 13.30 14.52
C TRP A 356 -10.24 14.79 14.40
N LEU A 357 -9.76 15.44 13.34
CA LEU A 357 -10.11 16.82 12.98
C LEU A 357 -11.52 16.96 12.37
N GLY A 358 -12.22 15.84 12.13
CA GLY A 358 -13.57 15.84 11.57
C GLY A 358 -13.63 16.25 10.10
N GLY A 359 -12.59 15.92 9.32
CA GLY A 359 -12.56 16.10 7.87
C GLY A 359 -13.21 14.95 7.13
N ALA A 360 -13.37 15.11 5.81
CA ALA A 360 -13.86 14.03 4.95
C ALA A 360 -12.96 12.79 5.06
N SER A 361 -13.57 11.63 5.29
CA SER A 361 -12.84 10.37 5.50
C SER A 361 -11.96 10.03 4.29
N ILE A 362 -10.72 9.63 4.54
CA ILE A 362 -9.86 9.08 3.51
C ILE A 362 -10.21 7.60 3.32
N PRO A 363 -10.75 7.20 2.15
CA PRO A 363 -11.12 5.81 1.91
C PRO A 363 -9.88 4.93 1.76
N GLY A 364 -10.02 3.66 2.15
CA GLY A 364 -8.98 2.64 1.98
C GLY A 364 -8.74 1.86 3.26
N TYR A 365 -9.32 0.66 3.35
CA TYR A 365 -8.95 -0.31 4.37
C TYR A 365 -7.62 -0.95 3.97
N ARG A 366 -6.53 -0.39 4.49
CA ARG A 366 -5.20 -0.94 4.30
C ARG A 366 -5.03 -2.16 5.20
N ARG A 367 -4.21 -3.10 4.74
CA ARG A 367 -3.81 -4.27 5.53
C ARG A 367 -2.33 -4.16 5.80
N TRP A 368 -1.98 -4.13 7.07
CA TRP A 368 -0.60 -4.01 7.51
C TRP A 368 -0.07 -5.35 7.97
N MET A 369 1.21 -5.59 7.72
CA MET A 369 1.93 -6.67 8.38
C MET A 369 1.91 -6.41 9.89
N ARG A 370 1.53 -7.40 10.69
CA ARG A 370 1.44 -7.26 12.16
C ARG A 370 2.79 -7.43 12.83
N ASP A 371 3.12 -8.66 13.17
CA ASP A 371 4.32 -9.02 13.94
C ASP A 371 5.28 -9.88 13.11
N ALA A 372 6.55 -9.89 13.51
CA ALA A 372 7.58 -10.70 12.88
C ALA A 372 7.20 -12.20 12.83
N GLN A 373 6.47 -12.70 13.82
CA GLN A 373 6.00 -14.08 13.85
C GLN A 373 4.95 -14.36 12.76
N ASP A 374 4.00 -13.44 12.56
CA ASP A 374 2.96 -13.56 11.54
C ASP A 374 3.54 -13.47 10.14
N VAL A 375 4.50 -12.54 9.92
CA VAL A 375 5.24 -12.43 8.65
C VAL A 375 6.06 -13.70 8.38
N THR A 376 6.75 -14.23 9.38
CA THR A 376 7.51 -15.49 9.25
C THR A 376 6.58 -16.66 8.94
N ARG A 377 5.44 -16.75 9.62
CA ARG A 377 4.40 -17.76 9.38
C ARG A 377 3.85 -17.64 7.96
N ALA A 378 3.57 -16.43 7.51
CA ALA A 378 3.09 -16.13 6.17
C ALA A 378 4.07 -16.60 5.09
N LEU A 379 5.36 -16.29 5.25
CA LEU A 379 6.40 -16.71 4.32
C LEU A 379 6.52 -18.25 4.26
N ARG A 380 6.50 -18.92 5.42
CA ARG A 380 6.54 -20.39 5.50
C ARG A 380 5.37 -21.03 4.77
N TRP A 381 4.14 -20.57 5.02
CA TRP A 381 2.94 -21.12 4.38
C TRP A 381 2.90 -20.84 2.89
N ALA A 382 3.31 -19.64 2.45
CA ALA A 382 3.37 -19.32 1.03
C ALA A 382 4.40 -20.20 0.29
N LEU A 383 5.60 -20.39 0.86
CA LEU A 383 6.62 -21.27 0.28
C LEU A 383 6.19 -22.73 0.27
N LEU A 384 5.58 -23.22 1.35
CA LEU A 384 5.07 -24.59 1.45
C LEU A 384 3.96 -24.83 0.41
N ALA A 385 2.96 -23.95 0.37
CA ALA A 385 1.87 -24.04 -0.59
C ALA A 385 2.36 -23.95 -2.04
N GLY A 386 3.27 -23.02 -2.34
CA GLY A 386 3.89 -22.89 -3.66
C GLY A 386 4.68 -24.14 -4.08
N THR A 387 5.38 -24.76 -3.12
CA THR A 387 6.14 -26.00 -3.36
C THR A 387 5.19 -27.17 -3.64
N ILE A 388 4.16 -27.36 -2.80
CA ILE A 388 3.14 -28.39 -3.01
C ILE A 388 2.44 -28.20 -4.36
N TRP A 389 2.04 -26.96 -4.68
CA TRP A 389 1.41 -26.61 -5.95
C TRP A 389 2.29 -26.96 -7.17
N ALA A 390 3.59 -26.67 -7.09
CA ALA A 390 4.54 -27.01 -8.14
C ALA A 390 4.77 -28.53 -8.27
N ILE A 391 4.81 -29.27 -7.15
CA ILE A 391 4.91 -30.74 -7.15
C ILE A 391 3.68 -31.35 -7.83
N VAL A 392 2.48 -30.93 -7.42
CA VAL A 392 1.20 -31.42 -7.99
C VAL A 392 1.14 -31.11 -9.49
N GLY A 393 1.51 -29.90 -9.90
CA GLY A 393 1.57 -29.53 -11.31
C GLY A 393 2.56 -30.38 -12.11
N ALA A 394 3.74 -30.66 -11.55
CA ALA A 394 4.73 -31.52 -12.19
C ALA A 394 4.22 -32.96 -12.38
N MET A 395 3.42 -33.48 -11.44
CA MET A 395 2.80 -34.81 -11.53
C MET A 395 1.63 -34.85 -12.53
N LEU A 396 0.71 -33.89 -12.47
CA LEU A 396 -0.50 -33.87 -13.32
C LEU A 396 -0.16 -33.59 -14.78
N LEU A 397 0.71 -32.61 -15.05
CA LEU A 397 1.17 -32.29 -16.41
C LEU A 397 2.12 -33.37 -16.98
N HIS A 398 2.56 -34.33 -16.16
CA HIS A 398 3.27 -35.52 -16.64
C HIS A 398 2.33 -36.58 -17.21
N ARG A 399 1.15 -36.78 -16.62
CA ARG A 399 0.17 -37.79 -17.06
C ARG A 399 -0.47 -37.44 -18.42
N GLY A 400 -0.72 -36.16 -18.69
CA GLY A 400 -1.34 -35.72 -19.95
C GLY A 400 -0.55 -36.02 -21.23
N ARG A 401 0.76 -36.32 -21.14
CA ARG A 401 1.57 -36.75 -22.30
C ARG A 401 1.64 -38.27 -22.50
N ARG A 402 1.26 -39.08 -21.50
CA ARG A 402 1.28 -40.55 -21.62
C ARG A 402 -0.02 -41.12 -22.19
N GLY A 403 -1.11 -40.36 -22.21
CA GLY A 403 -2.41 -40.79 -22.77
C GLY A 403 -2.55 -40.67 -24.30
N ALA A 404 -1.48 -40.31 -25.02
CA ALA A 404 -1.47 -40.19 -26.48
C ALA A 404 -0.47 -41.19 -27.08
N THR A 405 -0.67 -42.49 -26.84
CA THR A 405 -0.12 -43.56 -27.68
C THR A 405 -1.08 -43.79 -28.84
N PRO A 406 -0.67 -43.66 -30.11
CA PRO A 406 -1.51 -44.04 -31.24
C PRO A 406 -1.81 -45.53 -31.15
N GLY A 407 -3.08 -45.89 -31.25
CA GLY A 407 -3.54 -47.27 -31.27
C GLY A 407 -2.81 -48.07 -32.34
N THR A 408 -2.38 -49.26 -31.92
CA THR A 408 -2.00 -50.41 -32.72
C THR A 408 -2.81 -50.54 -33.99
N LYS A 409 -2.16 -50.39 -35.15
CA LYS A 409 -2.72 -50.79 -36.45
C LYS A 409 -2.60 -52.32 -36.52
N GLY A 410 -3.73 -53.01 -36.32
CA GLY A 410 -3.82 -54.46 -36.48
C GLY A 410 -3.59 -54.87 -37.93
N GLU A 411 -2.78 -55.90 -38.10
CA GLU A 411 -2.78 -56.78 -39.27
C GLU A 411 -4.15 -57.48 -39.35
N ASP A 412 -4.80 -57.42 -40.51
CA ASP A 412 -5.13 -58.60 -41.33
C ASP A 412 -6.20 -58.32 -42.40
N GLY A 413 -5.90 -58.77 -43.63
CA GLY A 413 -6.86 -59.27 -44.61
C GLY A 413 -7.50 -58.27 -45.60
N GLU A 414 -6.98 -58.19 -46.83
CA GLU A 414 -7.57 -58.93 -47.96
C GLU A 414 -6.78 -58.73 -49.26
N ALA A 415 -6.49 -59.84 -49.92
CA ALA A 415 -5.89 -59.93 -51.23
C ALA A 415 -6.90 -59.57 -52.33
N LYS A 416 -6.44 -58.88 -53.38
CA LYS A 416 -6.84 -59.16 -54.77
C LYS A 416 -5.87 -58.53 -55.77
N ASP A 417 -4.97 -59.38 -56.21
CA ASP A 417 -4.61 -59.65 -57.61
C ASP A 417 -5.16 -58.66 -58.65
N ASN A 418 -4.26 -57.96 -59.37
CA ASN A 418 -4.43 -57.82 -60.81
C ASN A 418 -3.09 -57.53 -61.52
N LYS A 419 -2.77 -58.43 -62.44
CA LYS A 419 -1.70 -58.37 -63.44
C LYS A 419 -1.84 -57.17 -64.38
N SER A 420 -0.72 -56.54 -64.71
CA SER A 420 -0.41 -56.03 -66.05
C SER A 420 1.05 -55.53 -66.10
N GLY A 421 1.86 -56.12 -66.98
CA GLY A 421 3.24 -55.70 -67.26
C GLY A 421 4.18 -56.87 -67.41
#